data_AF-A0A8T8E4Q0-F1
#
_entry.id   AF-A0A8T8E4Q0-F1
#
_cell.length_a   1.000
_cell.length_b   1.000
_cell.length_c   1.000
_cell.angle_alpha   90.00
_cell.angle_beta   90.00
_cell.angle_gamma   90.00
#
_symmetry.space_group_name_H-M   'P 1'
#
loop_
_entity.id
_entity.type
_entity.pdbx_description
1 polymer ?
#
loop_
_entity_poly.entity_id
_entity_poly.type
_entity_poly.pdbx_seq_one_letter_code
_entity_poly.pdbx_strand_id
1 'polypeptide(L)'
;MTQQESTSRRRLLAAVGAGVSAAVAGCTGSGGLAGEPSYEDGNGVEINASNVSSRNTSEMSTAAALANQQPSQSVTPLDPLSLTDHEFIVEDGYLGSTVQGTVENTGSDRLQIVEVRTRIYNDAGNVIGQYLTTTGDLGGGETWEFLVVVLEAPSDVADYDIAVLGTPS
;
A
#
# COMPACT_ATOMS: atom_id res chain seq x y z
N MET A 1 -27.93 -47.48 -43.98
CA MET A 1 -28.98 -48.25 -43.26
C MET A 1 -28.44 -48.45 -41.86
N THR A 2 -28.99 -47.94 -40.76
CA THR A 2 -30.31 -47.40 -40.45
C THR A 2 -30.18 -46.52 -39.22
N GLN A 3 -30.89 -45.41 -39.26
CA GLN A 3 -31.08 -44.39 -38.24
C GLN A 3 -31.96 -44.93 -37.12
N GLN A 4 -31.70 -44.56 -35.86
CA GLN A 4 -32.77 -44.56 -34.86
C GLN A 4 -32.57 -43.41 -33.87
N GLU A 5 -33.34 -42.37 -34.14
CA GLU A 5 -33.64 -41.25 -33.25
C GLU A 5 -34.48 -41.75 -32.06
N SER A 6 -34.27 -41.15 -30.88
CA SER A 6 -35.25 -41.22 -29.79
C SER A 6 -35.55 -39.82 -29.23
N THR A 7 -36.52 -39.19 -29.86
CA THR A 7 -37.67 -38.47 -29.30
C THR A 7 -37.48 -37.60 -28.03
N SER A 8 -37.49 -36.29 -28.30
CA SER A 8 -37.94 -35.15 -27.46
C SER A 8 -39.06 -35.45 -26.45
N ARG A 9 -38.95 -34.91 -25.23
CA ARG A 9 -40.09 -34.33 -24.49
C ARG A 9 -39.71 -33.04 -23.78
N ARG A 10 -40.00 -31.93 -24.47
CA ARG A 10 -40.17 -30.59 -23.88
C ARG A 10 -41.06 -30.66 -22.63
N ARG A 11 -40.59 -30.07 -21.53
CA ARG A 11 -41.46 -29.50 -20.50
C ARG A 11 -41.08 -28.05 -20.29
N LEU A 12 -41.85 -27.19 -20.95
CA LEU A 12 -41.95 -25.78 -20.65
C LEU A 12 -42.65 -25.65 -19.29
N LEU A 13 -41.97 -25.06 -18.31
CA LEU A 13 -42.62 -24.49 -17.15
C LEU A 13 -42.35 -22.98 -17.20
N ALA A 14 -43.28 -22.29 -17.85
CA ALA A 14 -43.50 -20.88 -17.64
C ALA A 14 -44.08 -20.73 -16.22
N ALA A 15 -43.35 -20.06 -15.34
CA ALA A 15 -43.88 -19.54 -14.09
C ALA A 15 -43.59 -18.03 -14.07
N VAL A 16 -44.63 -17.28 -14.42
CA VAL A 16 -44.73 -15.84 -14.20
C VAL A 16 -44.82 -15.62 -12.69
N GLY A 17 -43.86 -14.87 -12.14
CA GLY A 17 -43.87 -14.45 -10.75
C GLY A 17 -43.25 -13.06 -10.65
N ALA A 18 -44.09 -12.04 -10.67
CA ALA A 18 -43.68 -10.67 -10.38
C ALA A 18 -43.29 -10.58 -8.90
N GLY A 19 -42.02 -10.31 -8.64
CA GLY A 19 -41.48 -9.97 -7.34
C GLY A 19 -40.52 -8.81 -7.52
N VAL A 20 -41.00 -7.58 -7.29
CA VAL A 20 -40.13 -6.41 -7.15
C VAL A 20 -39.44 -6.54 -5.80
N SER A 21 -38.16 -6.88 -5.83
CA SER A 21 -37.26 -6.74 -4.70
C SER A 21 -36.05 -5.93 -5.16
N ALA A 22 -35.93 -4.76 -4.55
CA ALA A 22 -34.93 -3.74 -4.82
C ALA A 22 -33.49 -4.21 -4.51
N ALA A 23 -32.56 -3.40 -4.99
CA ALA A 23 -31.15 -3.29 -4.62
C ALA A 23 -30.18 -4.31 -5.25
N VAL A 24 -29.47 -3.83 -6.27
CA VAL A 24 -28.02 -3.66 -6.16
C VAL A 24 -27.66 -2.38 -6.92
N ALA A 25 -27.47 -1.29 -6.18
CA ALA A 25 -26.68 -0.17 -6.67
C ALA A 25 -25.27 -0.72 -6.89
N GLY A 26 -24.86 -0.80 -8.16
CA GLY A 26 -23.48 -1.11 -8.50
C GLY A 26 -22.60 0.06 -8.09
N CYS A 27 -21.85 -0.12 -7.01
CA CYS A 27 -20.64 0.62 -6.72
C CYS A 27 -19.53 -0.40 -6.44
N THR A 28 -19.05 -1.08 -7.49
CA THR A 28 -17.69 -1.62 -7.50
C THR A 28 -16.79 -0.55 -8.10
N GLY A 29 -16.66 0.55 -7.37
CA GLY A 29 -15.72 1.62 -7.64
C GLY A 29 -15.20 2.01 -6.27
N SER A 30 -13.89 1.83 -6.07
CA SER A 30 -13.14 2.05 -4.85
C SER A 30 -13.45 3.42 -4.22
N GLY A 31 -14.53 3.49 -3.46
CA GLY A 31 -14.92 4.64 -2.67
C GLY A 31 -14.41 4.41 -1.27
N GLY A 32 -13.16 4.80 -1.03
CA GLY A 32 -12.61 4.86 0.32
C GLY A 32 -13.57 5.65 1.21
N LEU A 33 -13.82 5.14 2.41
CA LEU A 33 -14.60 5.86 3.40
C LEU A 33 -13.87 7.19 3.65
N ALA A 34 -14.60 8.30 3.73
CA ALA A 34 -14.02 9.61 3.98
C ALA A 34 -13.12 9.56 5.23
N GLY A 35 -11.79 9.50 5.02
CA GLY A 35 -10.80 9.36 6.09
C GLY A 35 -9.74 8.27 5.89
N GLU A 36 -9.91 7.33 4.95
CA GLU A 36 -8.84 6.38 4.60
C GLU A 36 -7.83 7.05 3.64
N PRO A 37 -6.51 6.97 3.92
CA PRO A 37 -5.51 7.52 3.00
C PRO A 37 -5.52 6.78 1.67
N SER A 38 -5.35 7.53 0.58
CA SER A 38 -5.06 6.97 -0.73
C SER A 38 -3.62 6.47 -0.76
N TYR A 39 -3.44 5.18 -0.98
CA TYR A 39 -2.14 4.58 -1.22
C TYR A 39 -1.82 4.61 -2.71
N GLU A 40 -0.58 5.00 -3.02
CA GLU A 40 0.04 4.87 -4.33
C GLU A 40 0.83 3.56 -4.38
N ASP A 41 0.68 2.82 -5.48
CA ASP A 41 1.42 1.58 -5.70
C ASP A 41 2.90 1.88 -5.99
N GLY A 42 3.81 1.10 -5.42
CA GLY A 42 5.21 1.14 -5.75
C GLY A 42 5.46 0.76 -7.21
N ASN A 43 6.53 1.30 -7.80
CA ASN A 43 7.09 0.68 -9.01
C ASN A 43 7.67 -0.67 -8.57
N GLY A 44 6.97 -1.76 -8.92
CA GLY A 44 7.17 -3.12 -8.39
C GLY A 44 8.63 -3.51 -8.11
N VAL A 45 8.83 -4.31 -7.07
CA VAL A 45 10.17 -4.51 -6.48
C VAL A 45 11.00 -5.50 -7.32
N GLU A 46 11.90 -4.98 -8.16
CA GLU A 46 12.82 -5.81 -8.95
C GLU A 46 14.10 -6.15 -8.17
N ILE A 47 14.03 -7.16 -7.27
CA ILE A 47 15.23 -7.64 -6.57
C ILE A 47 15.90 -8.75 -7.37
N ASN A 48 17.18 -8.55 -7.72
CA ASN A 48 18.05 -9.68 -8.06
C ASN A 48 18.37 -10.49 -6.79
N ALA A 49 17.39 -11.28 -6.33
CA ALA A 49 17.41 -12.02 -5.07
C ALA A 49 18.60 -12.99 -4.92
N SER A 50 19.31 -13.29 -6.00
CA SER A 50 20.44 -14.23 -6.02
C SER A 50 21.68 -13.75 -5.26
N ASN A 51 21.80 -12.45 -4.94
CA ASN A 51 22.99 -11.88 -4.29
C ASN A 51 22.70 -11.04 -3.04
N VAL A 52 21.44 -10.97 -2.59
CA VAL A 52 21.07 -10.13 -1.46
C VAL A 52 21.07 -10.95 -0.19
N SER A 53 21.99 -10.61 0.72
CA SER A 53 22.12 -11.30 2.01
C SER A 53 21.09 -10.74 3.00
N SER A 54 20.36 -11.61 3.69
CA SER A 54 19.50 -11.19 4.81
C SER A 54 20.34 -10.66 5.98
N ARG A 55 19.75 -9.74 6.76
CA ARG A 55 20.36 -9.22 7.99
C ARG A 55 20.72 -10.35 8.95
N ASN A 56 21.88 -10.24 9.59
CA ASN A 56 22.22 -11.10 10.74
C ASN A 56 21.45 -10.66 12.01
N THR A 57 21.53 -11.44 13.09
CA THR A 57 20.80 -11.16 14.34
C THR A 57 21.09 -9.77 14.93
N SER A 58 22.34 -9.31 14.88
CA SER A 58 22.73 -8.00 15.42
C SER A 58 22.15 -6.87 14.56
N GLU A 59 22.31 -6.98 13.24
CA GLU A 59 21.75 -6.03 12.27
C GLU A 59 20.22 -5.94 12.38
N MET A 60 19.56 -7.08 12.52
CA MET A 60 18.11 -7.15 12.71
C MET A 60 17.66 -6.43 13.98
N SER A 61 18.41 -6.55 15.09
CA SER A 61 18.10 -5.83 16.32
C SER A 61 18.24 -4.31 16.16
N THR A 62 19.22 -3.85 15.39
CA THR A 62 19.39 -2.42 15.08
C THR A 62 18.28 -1.93 14.17
N ALA A 63 17.93 -2.69 13.12
CA ALA A 63 16.83 -2.37 12.22
C ALA A 63 15.50 -2.25 12.98
N ALA A 64 15.20 -3.19 13.87
CA ALA A 64 13.99 -3.18 14.69
C ALA A 64 13.91 -1.99 15.65
N ALA A 65 15.05 -1.43 16.07
CA ALA A 65 15.08 -0.23 16.90
C ALA A 65 14.81 1.06 16.10
N LEU A 66 15.02 1.05 14.78
CA LEU A 66 14.79 2.18 13.89
C LEU A 66 13.45 2.12 13.16
N ALA A 67 12.98 0.92 12.83
CA ALA A 67 11.71 0.70 12.19
C ALA A 67 10.56 1.17 13.11
N ASN A 68 9.69 2.02 12.57
CA ASN A 68 8.47 2.42 13.26
C ASN A 68 7.27 1.75 12.59
N GLN A 69 6.34 1.24 13.39
CA GLN A 69 5.14 0.53 12.93
C GLN A 69 3.85 1.08 13.56
N GLN A 70 3.93 2.08 14.44
CA GLN A 70 2.78 2.60 15.18
C GLN A 70 2.29 3.91 14.56
N PRO A 71 1.16 3.90 13.81
CA PRO A 71 0.69 5.08 13.10
C PRO A 71 0.24 6.18 14.05
N SER A 72 0.46 7.43 13.65
CA SER A 72 -0.13 8.57 14.35
C SER A 72 -1.63 8.64 14.10
N GLN A 73 -2.39 8.88 15.17
CA GLN A 73 -3.84 9.11 15.10
C GLN A 73 -4.19 10.58 14.81
N SER A 74 -3.18 11.45 14.75
CA SER A 74 -3.35 12.90 14.56
C SER A 74 -3.10 13.34 13.12
N VAL A 75 -2.77 12.42 12.21
CA VAL A 75 -2.51 12.72 10.80
C VAL A 75 -3.71 12.36 9.93
N THR A 76 -3.92 13.13 8.88
CA THR A 76 -4.98 12.96 7.88
C THR A 76 -4.39 13.20 6.49
N PRO A 77 -5.01 12.71 5.40
CA PRO A 77 -4.66 13.17 4.06
C PRO A 77 -4.78 14.70 3.97
N LEU A 78 -3.80 15.34 3.35
CA LEU A 78 -3.76 16.78 3.15
C LEU A 78 -3.43 17.09 1.69
N ASP A 79 -4.28 17.88 1.04
CA ASP A 79 -4.09 18.33 -0.34
C ASP A 79 -2.69 18.93 -0.66
N PRO A 80 -2.04 19.71 0.23
CA PRO A 80 -0.71 20.26 -0.07
C PRO A 80 0.45 19.26 0.07
N LEU A 81 0.23 18.02 0.50
CA LEU A 81 1.29 17.01 0.56
C LEU A 81 1.38 16.25 -0.76
N SER A 82 2.56 16.30 -1.39
CA SER A 82 2.87 15.54 -2.59
C SER A 82 4.01 14.58 -2.31
N LEU A 83 3.82 13.30 -2.64
CA LEU A 83 4.91 12.34 -2.73
C LEU A 83 5.51 12.49 -4.14
N THR A 84 6.72 13.01 -4.26
CA THR A 84 7.32 13.36 -5.56
C THR A 84 8.16 12.24 -6.16
N ASP A 85 8.67 11.35 -5.31
CA ASP A 85 9.41 10.17 -5.69
C ASP A 85 9.36 9.12 -4.57
N HIS A 86 9.40 7.84 -4.94
CA HIS A 86 9.61 6.74 -4.01
C HIS A 86 10.13 5.47 -4.71
N GLU A 87 11.04 4.77 -4.05
CA GLU A 87 11.63 3.52 -4.54
C GLU A 87 11.91 2.54 -3.39
N PHE A 88 11.78 1.24 -3.68
CA PHE A 88 12.27 0.20 -2.79
C PHE A 88 13.76 -0.04 -3.05
N ILE A 89 14.58 0.13 -2.02
CA ILE A 89 16.04 0.01 -2.12
C ILE A 89 16.52 -1.04 -1.11
N VAL A 90 17.37 -1.95 -1.60
CA VAL A 90 18.12 -2.89 -0.76
C VAL A 90 19.47 -2.26 -0.41
N GLU A 91 19.61 -1.89 0.84
CA GLU A 91 20.81 -1.34 1.44
C GLU A 91 21.64 -2.42 2.14
N ASP A 92 22.95 -2.17 2.25
CA ASP A 92 23.86 -3.03 3.00
C ASP A 92 23.67 -2.90 4.53
N GLY A 93 24.14 -3.93 5.24
CA GLY A 93 24.21 -3.93 6.71
C GLY A 93 22.84 -3.94 7.39
N TYR A 94 22.66 -3.12 8.42
CA TYR A 94 21.41 -3.11 9.19
C TYR A 94 20.25 -2.45 8.45
N LEU A 95 20.49 -1.66 7.40
CA LEU A 95 19.41 -0.98 6.68
C LEU A 95 18.62 -1.93 5.80
N GLY A 96 19.22 -2.97 5.21
CA GLY A 96 18.52 -4.03 4.47
C GLY A 96 17.46 -3.50 3.51
N SER A 97 16.24 -4.05 3.56
CA SER A 97 15.08 -3.53 2.83
C SER A 97 14.69 -2.13 3.32
N THR A 98 14.55 -1.16 2.40
CA THR A 98 14.09 0.20 2.68
C THR A 98 13.11 0.69 1.62
N VAL A 99 12.22 1.61 1.98
CA VAL A 99 11.51 2.47 1.02
C VAL A 99 12.00 3.89 1.24
N GLN A 100 12.53 4.50 0.19
CA GLN A 100 13.11 5.84 0.22
C GLN A 100 12.38 6.72 -0.78
N GLY A 101 12.42 8.04 -0.58
CA GLY A 101 11.75 8.96 -1.49
C GLY A 101 11.74 10.39 -0.97
N THR A 102 10.93 11.22 -1.63
CA THR A 102 10.80 12.64 -1.28
C THR A 102 9.33 13.04 -1.15
N VAL A 103 9.02 13.76 -0.07
CA VAL A 103 7.73 14.44 0.13
C VAL A 103 7.94 15.94 -0.01
N GLU A 104 7.04 16.62 -0.71
CA GLU A 104 6.97 18.07 -0.81
C GLU A 104 5.69 18.60 -0.15
N ASN A 105 5.82 19.67 0.65
CA ASN A 105 4.67 20.48 1.02
C ASN A 105 4.49 21.59 -0.03
N THR A 106 3.61 21.38 -0.99
CA THR A 106 3.36 22.33 -2.08
C THR A 106 2.53 23.56 -1.63
N GLY A 107 2.10 23.59 -0.36
CA GLY A 107 1.37 24.69 0.24
C GLY A 107 2.27 25.83 0.72
N SER A 108 1.65 26.85 1.33
CA SER A 108 2.37 27.97 1.96
C SER A 108 2.52 27.83 3.46
N ASP A 109 1.67 27.03 4.11
CA ASP A 109 1.61 26.89 5.55
C ASP A 109 2.51 25.74 6.02
N ARG A 110 3.03 25.86 7.23
CA ARG A 110 3.82 24.80 7.87
C ARG A 110 2.91 23.65 8.29
N LEU A 111 3.39 22.42 8.16
CA LEU A 111 2.75 21.23 8.69
C LEU A 111 3.43 20.79 9.98
N GLN A 112 2.66 20.57 11.05
CA GLN A 112 3.19 20.19 12.35
C GLN A 112 3.81 18.78 12.31
N ILE A 113 3.14 17.84 11.64
CA ILE A 113 3.58 16.46 11.48
C ILE A 113 3.34 16.07 10.02
N VAL A 114 4.31 15.37 9.44
CA VAL A 114 4.17 14.64 8.18
C VAL A 114 4.57 13.19 8.43
N GLU A 115 3.74 12.26 7.99
CA GLU A 115 3.92 10.82 8.17
C GLU A 115 3.83 10.12 6.81
N VAL A 116 4.84 9.32 6.50
CA VAL A 116 4.83 8.39 5.37
C VAL A 116 4.53 7.00 5.92
N ARG A 117 3.54 6.32 5.33
CA ARG A 117 3.16 4.94 5.66
C ARG A 117 3.43 4.05 4.47
N THR A 118 4.06 2.90 4.69
CA THR A 118 4.24 1.87 3.68
C THR A 118 3.63 0.55 4.13
N ARG A 119 3.01 -0.18 3.21
CA ARG A 119 2.62 -1.57 3.41
C ARG A 119 3.41 -2.45 2.46
N ILE A 120 3.88 -3.57 2.98
CA ILE A 120 4.79 -4.48 2.28
C ILE A 120 4.04 -5.77 1.98
N TYR A 121 4.15 -6.25 0.75
CA TYR A 121 3.41 -7.40 0.24
C TYR A 121 4.35 -8.52 -0.20
N ASN A 122 3.93 -9.76 0.01
CA ASN A 122 4.57 -10.94 -0.57
C ASN A 122 4.00 -11.28 -1.96
N ASP A 123 4.60 -12.27 -2.63
CA ASP A 123 4.19 -12.73 -3.98
C ASP A 123 2.72 -13.17 -4.09
N ALA A 124 2.10 -13.52 -2.96
CA ALA A 124 0.70 -13.91 -2.90
C ALA A 124 -0.25 -12.72 -2.67
N GLY A 125 0.28 -11.49 -2.64
CA GLY A 125 -0.47 -10.26 -2.43
C GLY A 125 -0.93 -10.04 -0.99
N ASN A 126 -0.33 -10.73 -0.01
CA ASN A 126 -0.67 -10.54 1.40
C ASN A 126 0.23 -9.47 2.02
N VAL A 127 -0.35 -8.59 2.84
CA VAL A 127 0.43 -7.67 3.68
C VAL A 127 1.22 -8.50 4.70
N ILE A 128 2.54 -8.36 4.66
CA ILE A 128 3.48 -8.99 5.58
C ILE A 128 4.09 -8.01 6.57
N GLY A 129 4.03 -6.70 6.28
CA GLY A 129 4.53 -5.65 7.16
C GLY A 129 3.89 -4.28 6.88
N GLN A 130 3.89 -3.43 7.89
CA GLN A 130 3.54 -2.01 7.77
C GLN A 130 4.57 -1.19 8.54
N TYR A 131 5.15 -0.21 7.87
CA TYR A 131 6.21 0.63 8.42
C TYR A 131 5.93 2.10 8.13
N LEU A 132 6.57 2.97 8.89
CA LEU A 132 6.40 4.41 8.73
C LEU A 132 7.62 5.19 9.18
N THR A 133 7.64 6.45 8.75
CA THR A 133 8.58 7.46 9.23
C THR A 133 7.87 8.79 9.32
N THR A 134 8.31 9.64 10.23
CA THR A 134 7.69 10.93 10.50
C THR A 134 8.72 12.04 10.53
N THR A 135 8.31 13.21 10.10
CA THR A 135 9.00 14.47 10.35
C THR A 135 8.03 15.48 10.95
N GLY A 136 8.58 16.52 11.57
CA GLY A 136 7.81 17.63 12.13
C GLY A 136 8.18 18.94 11.48
N ASP A 137 7.29 19.92 11.62
CA ASP A 137 7.52 21.31 11.22
C ASP A 137 7.96 21.51 9.76
N LEU A 138 7.42 20.73 8.80
CA LEU A 138 7.72 20.88 7.37
C LEU A 138 7.10 22.16 6.82
N GLY A 139 7.92 23.14 6.45
CA GLY A 139 7.50 24.44 5.94
C GLY A 139 6.79 24.36 4.58
N GLY A 140 6.07 25.42 4.22
CA GLY A 140 5.48 25.56 2.89
C GLY A 140 6.56 25.71 1.82
N GLY A 141 6.45 24.93 0.74
CA GLY A 141 7.46 24.81 -0.33
C GLY A 141 8.70 24.00 0.05
N GLU A 142 8.75 23.40 1.24
CA GLU A 142 9.88 22.56 1.66
C GLU A 142 9.68 21.11 1.24
N THR A 143 10.81 20.43 1.05
CA THR A 143 10.90 19.01 0.74
C THR A 143 11.56 18.24 1.87
N TRP A 144 11.16 16.99 2.06
CA TRP A 144 11.74 16.06 3.01
C TRP A 144 12.08 14.74 2.32
N GLU A 145 13.37 14.40 2.32
CA GLU A 145 13.86 13.07 1.95
C GLU A 145 13.62 12.11 3.13
N PHE A 146 12.86 11.04 2.88
CA PHE A 146 12.50 10.07 3.90
C PHE A 146 13.15 8.72 3.64
N LEU A 147 13.30 7.95 4.72
CA LEU A 147 13.69 6.55 4.69
C LEU A 147 12.81 5.77 5.66
N VAL A 148 12.17 4.71 5.17
CA VAL A 148 11.41 3.75 5.96
C VAL A 148 12.18 2.43 5.99
N VAL A 149 12.55 1.97 7.19
CA VAL A 149 13.21 0.67 7.39
C VAL A 149 12.18 -0.45 7.39
N VAL A 150 12.34 -1.40 6.48
CA VAL A 150 11.48 -2.59 6.32
C VAL A 150 12.17 -3.79 6.94
N LEU A 151 11.48 -4.56 7.80
CA LEU A 151 12.14 -5.63 8.56
C LEU A 151 12.24 -6.96 7.81
N GLU A 152 11.38 -7.13 6.81
CA GLU A 152 11.27 -8.29 5.96
C GLU A 152 12.54 -8.45 5.11
N ALA A 153 12.93 -9.71 4.91
CA ALA A 153 14.04 -10.00 4.03
C ALA A 153 13.68 -9.56 2.60
N PRO A 154 14.63 -9.04 1.82
CA PRO A 154 14.40 -8.66 0.42
C PRO A 154 13.73 -9.77 -0.39
N SER A 155 14.10 -11.03 -0.17
CA SER A 155 13.51 -12.20 -0.86
C SER A 155 12.03 -12.45 -0.55
N ASP A 156 11.49 -11.86 0.51
CA ASP A 156 10.10 -12.04 0.93
C ASP A 156 9.20 -10.89 0.44
N VAL A 157 9.78 -9.83 -0.12
CA VAL A 157 9.09 -8.64 -0.60
C VAL A 157 8.89 -8.72 -2.11
N ALA A 158 7.62 -8.68 -2.53
CA ALA A 158 7.23 -8.64 -3.94
C ALA A 158 6.75 -7.26 -4.36
N ASP A 159 6.08 -6.55 -3.46
CA ASP A 159 5.47 -5.25 -3.76
C ASP A 159 5.36 -4.38 -2.50
N TYR A 160 5.10 -3.09 -2.70
CA TYR A 160 4.73 -2.16 -1.65
C TYR A 160 3.73 -1.12 -2.14
N ASP A 161 2.98 -0.54 -1.22
CA ASP A 161 2.26 0.70 -1.47
C ASP A 161 2.61 1.74 -0.39
N ILE A 162 2.36 3.00 -0.70
CA ILE A 162 2.81 4.13 0.11
C ILE A 162 1.74 5.22 0.17
N ALA A 163 1.62 5.86 1.33
CA ALA A 163 0.76 7.02 1.51
C ALA A 163 1.46 8.09 2.36
N VAL A 164 1.13 9.35 2.10
CA VAL A 164 1.59 10.50 2.88
C VAL A 164 0.41 11.19 3.56
N LEU A 165 0.57 11.51 4.85
CA LEU A 165 -0.43 12.17 5.68
C LEU A 165 0.23 13.28 6.49
N GLY A 166 -0.57 14.21 7.02
CA GLY A 166 -0.04 15.22 7.92
C GLY A 166 -1.04 15.85 8.88
N THR A 167 -0.53 16.76 9.69
CA THR A 167 -1.27 17.59 10.64
C THR A 167 -0.98 19.05 10.32
N PRO A 168 -1.98 19.90 10.03
CA PRO A 168 -1.78 21.34 9.86
C PRO A 168 -1.24 22.01 11.13
N SER A 169 -0.53 23.13 11.00
CA SER A 169 -0.04 23.94 12.14
C SER A 169 -1.13 24.70 12.88
#